data_AF-A0A9D5EKR0-F1
#
_entry.id   AF-A0A9D5EKR0-F1
#
_cell.length_a   1.000
_cell.length_b   1.000
_cell.length_c   1.000
_cell.angle_alpha   90.00
_cell.angle_beta   90.00
_cell.angle_gamma   90.00
#
_symmetry.space_group_name_H-M   'P 1'
#
loop_
_entity.id
_entity.type
_entity.pdbx_description
1 polymer ?
#
loop_
_entity_poly.entity_id
_entity_poly.type
_entity_poly.pdbx_seq_one_letter_code
_entity_poly.pdbx_strand_id
1 'polypeptide(L)'
;MFRITRIGICCGLAVVFTPALVSAQVFIPAQSPPNSPFGPLTPYRFQPYAGVGAQTVYGNVTVGQQIPFNSPLNRITNMPFQNWYARPTIAPPPLVPWSATGGRVSTGYMSGGTSNSNIMQNAQREFDRAQRDATTTRTRTAASAARNAVDEEWNYEKFGTTGLPGGLKAVTDHPDELIKALSISDESDLVSGHALNQILVAVIAAESKGAKGPSSFLTPQLITEVRFAGAPAADAINFLMTGGRLVLPIAFDDPKLKEVREELEADFLAVSTPLRDGKLPEPMKLMKLGFTLKRAQELASPVIQELPFDAAVASRRFLNRFELALTAFKAPNSFLMFNPAWSSEGGSIGELVKHMTKLKIQFGPVGENGGDSYLALHKALSNYLFVLTQPKK
;
A
#
# COMPACT_ATOMS: atom_id res chain seq x y z
N MET A 1 -23.77 15.88 62.78
CA MET A 1 -25.09 15.21 62.73
C MET A 1 -25.07 14.24 61.55
N PHE A 2 -25.00 12.94 61.86
CA PHE A 2 -24.80 11.84 60.92
C PHE A 2 -26.11 11.48 60.20
N ARG A 3 -26.06 11.28 58.87
CA ARG A 3 -26.96 10.33 58.19
C ARG A 3 -26.18 9.54 57.14
N ILE A 4 -25.87 8.32 57.54
CA ILE A 4 -25.35 7.22 56.73
C ILE A 4 -26.57 6.52 56.13
N THR A 5 -26.67 6.44 54.80
CA THR A 5 -27.66 5.60 54.12
C THR A 5 -26.92 4.50 53.38
N ARG A 6 -27.03 3.29 53.94
CA ARG A 6 -26.59 2.03 53.35
C ARG A 6 -27.58 1.59 52.28
N ILE A 7 -27.08 1.27 51.09
CA ILE A 7 -27.70 0.40 50.07
C ILE A 7 -26.48 -0.31 49.46
N GLY A 8 -26.36 -1.63 49.35
CA GLY A 8 -27.31 -2.72 49.35
C GLY A 8 -26.65 -3.75 48.42
N ILE A 9 -25.93 -4.71 49.01
CA ILE A 9 -25.19 -5.76 48.32
C ILE A 9 -26.21 -6.73 47.69
N CYS A 10 -26.13 -6.91 46.37
CA CYS A 10 -26.72 -8.06 45.69
C CYS A 10 -25.62 -8.91 45.08
N CYS A 11 -25.38 -10.05 45.72
CA CYS A 11 -24.71 -11.21 45.16
C CYS A 11 -25.55 -11.83 44.03
N GLY A 12 -24.88 -12.45 43.06
CA GLY A 12 -25.46 -13.52 42.24
C GLY A 12 -25.30 -13.29 40.74
N LEU A 13 -24.26 -13.88 40.15
CA LEU A 13 -24.31 -15.17 39.44
C LEU A 13 -23.12 -15.23 38.47
N ALA A 14 -22.10 -16.00 38.84
CA ALA A 14 -21.02 -16.34 37.93
C ALA A 14 -21.52 -17.41 36.95
N VAL A 15 -21.69 -17.03 35.69
CA VAL A 15 -21.89 -17.99 34.61
C VAL A 15 -20.56 -18.12 33.87
N VAL A 16 -19.86 -19.21 34.16
CA VAL A 16 -18.68 -19.66 33.43
C VAL A 16 -19.16 -20.27 32.11
N PHE A 17 -19.12 -19.48 31.04
CA PHE A 17 -19.19 -20.02 29.68
C PHE A 17 -17.77 -20.20 29.16
N THR A 18 -17.34 -21.46 29.11
CA THR A 18 -16.24 -21.93 28.28
C THR A 18 -16.78 -22.24 26.87
N PRO A 19 -16.29 -21.59 25.80
CA PRO A 19 -16.40 -22.16 24.47
C PRO A 19 -15.10 -22.84 24.07
N ALA A 20 -15.21 -24.15 23.94
CA ALA A 20 -14.56 -25.05 22.99
C ALA A 20 -13.22 -24.61 22.36
N LEU A 21 -12.19 -25.40 22.65
CA LEU A 21 -10.99 -25.55 21.82
C LEU A 21 -11.41 -25.93 20.40
N VAL A 22 -11.38 -24.96 19.49
CA VAL A 22 -11.37 -25.21 18.05
C VAL A 22 -9.94 -25.63 17.70
N SER A 23 -9.76 -26.92 17.49
CA SER A 23 -8.55 -27.49 16.90
C SER A 23 -8.41 -26.97 15.47
N ALA A 24 -7.53 -25.98 15.27
CA ALA A 24 -7.08 -25.58 13.94
C ALA A 24 -6.29 -26.75 13.33
N GLN A 25 -6.89 -27.41 12.34
CA GLN A 25 -6.20 -28.34 11.47
C GLN A 25 -5.16 -27.53 10.68
N VAL A 26 -3.89 -27.72 11.02
CA VAL A 26 -2.75 -27.24 10.25
C VAL A 26 -2.77 -27.95 8.90
N PHE A 27 -3.05 -27.19 7.84
CA PHE A 27 -2.86 -27.62 6.47
C PHE A 27 -1.35 -27.60 6.19
N ILE A 28 -0.70 -28.76 6.32
CA ILE A 28 0.68 -28.96 5.87
C ILE A 28 0.61 -29.14 4.34
N PRO A 29 1.24 -28.29 3.52
CA PRO A 29 1.33 -28.55 2.09
C PRO A 29 2.07 -29.87 1.88
N ALA A 30 1.44 -30.77 1.12
CA ALA A 30 1.97 -32.09 0.81
C ALA A 30 3.42 -31.99 0.31
N GLN A 31 4.36 -32.52 1.10
CA GLN A 31 5.67 -32.85 0.58
C GLN A 31 5.51 -33.90 -0.50
N SER A 32 6.05 -33.61 -1.68
CA SER A 32 6.15 -34.56 -2.78
C SER A 32 6.82 -35.86 -2.29
N PRO A 33 6.28 -37.04 -2.64
CA PRO A 33 6.84 -38.31 -2.18
C PRO A 33 8.29 -38.49 -2.67
N PRO A 34 9.21 -38.98 -1.83
CA PRO A 34 10.65 -39.00 -2.12
C PRO A 34 11.09 -40.10 -3.08
N ASN A 35 10.18 -40.78 -3.78
CA ASN A 35 10.48 -41.96 -4.57
C ASN A 35 10.12 -41.78 -6.05
N SER A 36 10.85 -40.89 -6.72
CA SER A 36 11.07 -40.99 -8.16
C SER A 36 12.29 -41.90 -8.40
N PRO A 37 12.19 -42.99 -9.19
CA PRO A 37 13.35 -43.82 -9.55
C PRO A 37 14.37 -43.10 -10.45
N PHE A 38 14.10 -41.84 -10.80
CA PHE A 38 15.03 -40.94 -11.47
C PHE A 38 15.27 -39.75 -10.54
N GLY A 39 16.45 -39.68 -9.91
CA GLY A 39 16.83 -38.60 -9.00
C GLY A 39 16.76 -37.20 -9.64
N PRO A 40 17.09 -36.12 -8.90
CA PRO A 40 17.06 -34.76 -9.44
C PRO A 40 18.03 -34.66 -10.62
N LEU A 41 17.50 -34.68 -11.83
CA LEU A 41 18.26 -34.39 -13.04
C LEU A 41 18.62 -32.91 -12.98
N THR A 42 19.90 -32.63 -12.75
CA THR A 42 20.49 -31.32 -12.99
C THR A 42 20.10 -30.85 -14.39
N PRO A 43 19.52 -29.65 -14.57
CA PRO A 43 19.15 -29.18 -15.90
C PRO A 43 20.41 -29.04 -16.76
N TYR A 44 20.51 -29.89 -17.79
CA TYR A 44 21.54 -29.78 -18.83
C TYR A 44 21.48 -28.39 -19.45
N ARG A 45 22.54 -27.60 -19.24
CA ARG A 45 22.63 -26.16 -19.54
C ARG A 45 22.77 -25.81 -21.03
N PHE A 46 22.55 -26.76 -21.94
CA PHE A 46 22.82 -26.57 -23.36
C PHE A 46 21.80 -27.28 -24.24
N GLN A 47 20.62 -26.66 -24.41
CA GLN A 47 19.75 -26.98 -25.54
C GLN A 47 20.14 -26.09 -26.73
N PRO A 48 20.43 -26.64 -27.91
CA PRO A 48 20.65 -25.84 -29.11
C PRO A 48 19.34 -25.13 -29.49
N TYR A 49 19.42 -23.81 -29.58
CA TYR A 49 18.33 -22.95 -30.03
C TYR A 49 18.65 -22.42 -31.43
N ALA A 50 17.71 -22.57 -32.36
CA ALA A 50 17.73 -21.80 -33.59
C ALA A 50 16.85 -20.57 -33.37
N GLY A 51 17.46 -19.39 -33.29
CA GLY A 51 16.78 -18.15 -33.00
C GLY A 51 17.65 -16.94 -33.26
N VAL A 52 17.01 -15.78 -33.31
CA VAL A 52 17.69 -14.49 -33.43
C VAL A 52 17.94 -13.96 -32.01
N GLY A 53 19.20 -13.65 -31.70
CA GLY A 53 19.56 -12.97 -30.47
C GLY A 53 19.26 -11.48 -30.58
N ALA A 54 18.48 -10.93 -29.66
CA ALA A 54 18.26 -9.50 -29.52
C ALA A 54 18.90 -9.01 -28.20
N GLN A 55 19.66 -7.92 -28.25
CA GLN A 55 20.18 -7.29 -27.03
C GLN A 55 19.07 -6.49 -26.37
N THR A 56 18.80 -6.75 -25.09
CA THR A 56 17.86 -5.97 -24.28
C THR A 56 18.59 -5.34 -23.10
N VAL A 57 17.95 -4.38 -22.44
CA VAL A 57 18.49 -3.73 -21.22
C VAL A 57 18.72 -4.73 -20.07
N TYR A 58 18.11 -5.92 -20.15
CA TYR A 58 18.26 -7.01 -19.18
C TYR A 58 19.23 -8.11 -19.66
N GLY A 59 19.96 -7.88 -20.74
CA GLY A 59 20.87 -8.85 -21.36
C GLY A 59 20.36 -9.37 -22.72
N ASN A 60 21.10 -10.31 -23.31
CA ASN A 60 20.72 -10.92 -24.60
C ASN A 60 19.55 -11.88 -24.41
N VAL A 61 18.45 -11.64 -25.12
CA VAL A 61 17.30 -12.54 -25.17
C VAL A 61 17.26 -13.18 -26.56
N THR A 62 17.26 -14.51 -26.62
CA THR A 62 17.16 -15.25 -27.88
C THR A 62 15.70 -15.63 -28.11
N VAL A 63 15.10 -15.13 -29.19
CA VAL A 63 13.76 -15.55 -29.64
C VAL A 63 13.96 -16.60 -30.71
N GLY A 64 13.56 -17.84 -30.41
CA GLY A 64 13.78 -18.98 -31.29
C GLY A 64 13.04 -20.23 -30.84
N GLN A 65 13.04 -21.23 -31.71
CA GLN A 65 12.45 -22.53 -31.42
C GLN A 65 13.52 -23.44 -30.81
N GLN A 66 13.18 -24.12 -29.71
CA GLN A 66 14.00 -25.21 -29.19
C GLN A 66 14.05 -26.31 -30.25
N ILE A 67 15.25 -26.75 -30.65
CA ILE A 67 15.38 -27.94 -31.49
C ILE A 67 15.44 -29.13 -30.54
N PRO A 68 14.38 -29.97 -30.45
CA PRO A 68 14.45 -31.16 -29.63
C PRO A 68 15.53 -32.11 -30.18
N PHE A 69 16.32 -32.72 -29.30
CA PHE A 69 17.44 -33.60 -29.67
C PHE A 69 17.05 -34.75 -30.61
N ASN A 70 15.78 -35.16 -30.61
CA ASN A 70 15.22 -36.19 -31.48
C ASN A 70 14.57 -35.67 -32.77
N SER A 71 14.79 -34.41 -33.14
CA SER A 71 14.30 -33.89 -34.42
C SER A 71 15.01 -34.58 -35.59
N PRO A 72 14.29 -35.08 -36.62
CA PRO A 72 14.90 -35.65 -37.82
C PRO A 72 15.79 -34.66 -38.59
N LEU A 73 15.70 -33.34 -38.30
CA LEU A 73 16.61 -32.32 -38.83
C LEU A 73 18.07 -32.54 -38.40
N ASN A 74 18.31 -33.09 -37.20
CA ASN A 74 19.68 -33.40 -36.74
C ASN A 74 20.37 -34.51 -37.54
N ARG A 75 19.61 -35.34 -38.28
CA ARG A 75 20.19 -36.38 -39.16
C ARG A 75 20.54 -35.87 -40.56
N ILE A 76 19.95 -34.75 -40.99
CA ILE A 76 20.11 -34.26 -42.38
C ILE A 76 21.25 -33.24 -42.46
N THR A 77 21.46 -32.43 -41.42
CA THR A 77 22.60 -31.52 -41.35
C THR A 77 23.76 -32.21 -40.65
N ASN A 78 24.64 -32.84 -41.43
CA ASN A 78 25.90 -33.45 -41.00
C ASN A 78 26.91 -32.38 -40.54
N MET A 79 26.53 -31.52 -39.59
CA MET A 79 27.37 -30.47 -39.05
C MET A 79 28.30 -31.09 -37.99
N PRO A 80 29.63 -31.04 -38.17
CA PRO A 80 30.55 -31.53 -37.17
C PRO A 80 30.48 -30.63 -35.92
N PHE A 81 30.10 -31.21 -34.79
CA PHE A 81 30.04 -30.60 -33.45
C PHE A 81 31.44 -30.24 -32.88
N GLN A 82 32.41 -29.89 -33.71
CA GLN A 82 33.82 -29.75 -33.31
C GLN A 82 34.19 -28.42 -32.63
N ASN A 83 33.31 -27.41 -32.56
CA ASN A 83 33.66 -26.08 -32.06
C ASN A 83 32.89 -25.63 -30.80
N TRP A 84 32.74 -26.51 -29.80
CA TRP A 84 32.06 -26.16 -28.53
C TRP A 84 33.00 -25.67 -27.40
N TYR A 85 34.29 -25.44 -27.69
CA TYR A 85 35.27 -24.91 -26.73
C TYR A 85 35.81 -23.49 -27.07
N ALA A 86 35.09 -22.70 -27.88
CA ALA A 86 35.50 -21.32 -28.13
C ALA A 86 35.15 -20.40 -26.94
N ARG A 87 36.15 -19.65 -26.45
CA ARG A 87 35.98 -18.64 -25.40
C ARG A 87 35.06 -17.49 -25.86
N PRO A 88 34.26 -16.88 -24.96
CA PRO A 88 33.25 -15.90 -25.33
C PRO A 88 33.86 -14.50 -25.50
N THR A 89 34.56 -14.23 -26.61
CA THR A 89 35.00 -12.84 -26.89
C THR A 89 34.92 -12.38 -28.34
N ILE A 90 34.55 -13.20 -29.32
CA ILE A 90 34.40 -12.71 -30.69
C ILE A 90 33.17 -13.35 -31.32
N ALA A 91 32.12 -12.55 -31.53
CA ALA A 91 30.99 -12.94 -32.35
C ALA A 91 31.49 -13.10 -33.81
N PRO A 92 31.32 -14.28 -34.44
CA PRO A 92 31.67 -14.42 -35.84
C PRO A 92 30.76 -13.52 -36.69
N PRO A 93 31.27 -12.93 -37.79
CA PRO A 93 30.46 -12.12 -38.69
C PRO A 93 29.32 -12.97 -39.29
N PRO A 94 28.19 -12.35 -39.67
CA PRO A 94 27.05 -13.06 -40.22
C PRO A 94 27.44 -13.80 -41.49
N LEU A 95 27.28 -15.12 -41.48
CA LEU A 95 27.53 -16.00 -42.61
C LEU A 95 26.61 -15.62 -43.77
N VAL A 96 27.21 -15.13 -44.86
CA VAL A 96 26.57 -14.95 -46.16
C VAL A 96 26.31 -16.35 -46.74
N PRO A 97 25.11 -16.66 -47.27
CA PRO A 97 24.82 -18.00 -47.77
C PRO A 97 25.62 -18.28 -49.04
N TRP A 98 26.57 -19.19 -48.92
CA TRP A 98 27.29 -19.81 -50.04
C TRP A 98 26.33 -20.67 -50.85
N SER A 99 26.04 -20.26 -52.10
CA SER A 99 25.28 -21.10 -53.02
C SER A 99 26.19 -22.19 -53.60
N ALA A 100 26.03 -23.42 -53.14
CA ALA A 100 26.58 -24.60 -53.79
C ALA A 100 25.46 -25.36 -54.50
N THR A 101 25.65 -25.47 -55.80
CA THR A 101 24.85 -26.09 -56.84
C THR A 101 24.48 -27.55 -56.55
N GLY A 102 23.23 -27.92 -56.88
CA GLY A 102 22.90 -29.24 -57.43
C GLY A 102 22.52 -30.35 -56.45
N GLY A 103 21.24 -30.47 -56.12
CA GLY A 103 20.70 -31.67 -55.48
C GLY A 103 19.19 -31.57 -55.29
N ARG A 104 18.42 -32.10 -56.25
CA ARG A 104 16.95 -32.22 -56.16
C ARG A 104 16.58 -33.16 -55.01
N VAL A 105 15.88 -32.67 -54.00
CA VAL A 105 15.21 -33.53 -53.02
C VAL A 105 13.72 -33.19 -52.96
N SER A 106 12.97 -34.26 -53.13
CA SER A 106 11.52 -34.42 -53.19
C SER A 106 10.72 -33.57 -52.21
N THR A 107 9.65 -32.99 -52.77
CA THR A 107 8.47 -32.42 -52.12
C THR A 107 7.90 -33.34 -51.02
N GLY A 108 7.86 -32.83 -49.79
CA GLY A 108 7.05 -33.34 -48.68
C GLY A 108 6.02 -32.30 -48.29
N TYR A 109 4.74 -32.61 -48.49
CA TYR A 109 3.61 -31.84 -48.00
C TYR A 109 3.67 -31.73 -46.47
N MET A 110 3.38 -30.55 -45.91
CA MET A 110 3.41 -30.18 -44.48
C MET A 110 4.69 -29.52 -43.93
N SER A 111 5.46 -28.79 -44.75
CA SER A 111 6.30 -27.68 -44.27
C SER A 111 5.80 -26.38 -44.88
N GLY A 112 4.90 -25.70 -44.17
CA GLY A 112 4.54 -24.29 -44.44
C GLY A 112 5.64 -23.33 -44.02
N GLY A 113 6.90 -23.68 -44.31
CA GLY A 113 8.04 -22.79 -44.10
C GLY A 113 7.92 -21.63 -45.08
N THR A 114 7.43 -20.50 -44.59
CA THR A 114 7.40 -19.26 -45.34
C THR A 114 8.83 -18.84 -45.68
N SER A 115 9.32 -19.21 -46.84
CA SER A 115 10.60 -18.76 -47.44
C SER A 115 10.53 -17.31 -47.94
N ASN A 116 9.59 -16.52 -47.40
CA ASN A 116 9.43 -15.13 -47.74
C ASN A 116 10.18 -14.32 -46.66
N SER A 117 11.43 -13.96 -46.96
CA SER A 117 12.29 -13.12 -46.11
C SER A 117 11.60 -11.83 -45.63
N ASN A 118 10.60 -11.38 -46.37
CA ASN A 118 9.73 -10.26 -46.02
C ASN A 118 8.91 -10.48 -44.74
N ILE A 119 8.50 -11.72 -44.42
CA ILE A 119 7.71 -12.00 -43.21
C ILE A 119 8.59 -11.91 -41.96
N MET A 120 9.83 -12.41 -42.02
CA MET A 120 10.78 -12.26 -40.92
C MET A 120 11.16 -10.79 -40.70
N GLN A 121 11.38 -10.03 -41.79
CA GLN A 121 11.64 -8.59 -41.69
C GLN A 121 10.43 -7.80 -41.19
N ASN A 122 9.21 -8.20 -41.52
CA ASN A 122 8.00 -7.57 -40.99
C ASN A 122 7.79 -7.88 -39.51
N ALA A 123 7.99 -9.14 -39.10
CA ALA A 123 7.94 -9.53 -37.68
C ALA A 123 8.98 -8.78 -36.84
N GLN A 124 10.19 -8.58 -37.39
CA GLN A 124 11.22 -7.81 -36.71
C GLN A 124 10.86 -6.32 -36.59
N ARG A 125 10.29 -5.72 -37.64
CA ARG A 125 9.78 -4.34 -37.61
C ARG A 125 8.62 -4.16 -36.63
N GLU A 126 7.71 -5.13 -36.54
CA GLU A 126 6.60 -5.11 -35.58
C GLU A 126 7.09 -5.25 -34.15
N PHE A 127 8.09 -6.11 -33.91
CA PHE A 127 8.71 -6.26 -32.60
C PHE A 127 9.43 -4.96 -32.15
N ASP A 128 10.18 -4.33 -33.05
CA ASP A 128 10.84 -3.04 -32.79
C ASP A 128 9.83 -1.89 -32.54
N ARG A 129 8.66 -1.96 -33.17
CA ARG A 129 7.56 -1.01 -32.93
C ARG A 129 6.92 -1.27 -31.57
N ALA A 130 6.62 -2.53 -31.23
CA ALA A 130 6.05 -2.90 -29.93
C ALA A 130 6.98 -2.56 -28.75
N GLN A 131 8.31 -2.73 -28.90
CA GLN A 131 9.27 -2.30 -27.87
C GLN A 131 9.29 -0.79 -27.67
N ARG A 132 9.22 -0.01 -28.76
CA ARG A 132 9.13 1.47 -28.71
C ARG A 132 7.81 1.95 -28.10
N ASP A 133 6.71 1.31 -28.42
CA ASP A 133 5.40 1.63 -27.85
C ASP A 133 5.36 1.29 -26.35
N ALA A 134 5.92 0.15 -25.93
CA ALA A 134 6.01 -0.21 -24.51
C ALA A 134 6.91 0.74 -23.68
N THR A 135 8.02 1.21 -24.25
CA THR A 135 8.89 2.21 -23.58
C THR A 135 8.25 3.58 -23.56
N THR A 136 7.51 3.99 -24.60
CA THR A 136 6.79 5.27 -24.61
C THR A 136 5.58 5.28 -23.68
N THR A 137 4.84 4.17 -23.55
CA THR A 137 3.75 4.07 -22.57
C THR A 137 4.26 4.08 -21.14
N ARG A 138 5.35 3.36 -20.81
CA ARG A 138 5.99 3.43 -19.49
C ARG A 138 6.57 4.79 -19.17
N THR A 139 7.22 5.44 -20.13
CA THR A 139 7.74 6.79 -19.92
C THR A 139 6.62 7.81 -19.83
N ARG A 140 5.48 7.64 -20.52
CA ARG A 140 4.32 8.52 -20.37
C ARG A 140 3.60 8.33 -19.05
N THR A 141 3.40 7.10 -18.56
CA THR A 141 2.78 6.86 -17.25
C THR A 141 3.70 7.24 -16.10
N ALA A 142 5.01 6.99 -16.22
CA ALA A 142 6.00 7.48 -15.26
C ALA A 142 6.19 9.00 -15.33
N ALA A 143 6.13 9.61 -16.52
CA ALA A 143 6.20 11.06 -16.68
C ALA A 143 4.91 11.75 -16.23
N SER A 144 3.73 11.15 -16.37
CA SER A 144 2.50 11.70 -15.77
C SER A 144 2.55 11.58 -14.26
N ALA A 145 3.01 10.47 -13.70
CA ALA A 145 3.16 10.32 -12.25
C ALA A 145 4.23 11.29 -11.69
N ALA A 146 5.35 11.47 -12.38
CA ALA A 146 6.38 12.43 -12.01
C ALA A 146 5.94 13.89 -12.21
N ARG A 147 5.20 14.20 -13.28
CA ARG A 147 4.61 15.54 -13.47
C ARG A 147 3.57 15.83 -12.40
N ASN A 148 2.71 14.87 -12.06
CA ASN A 148 1.74 15.03 -10.98
C ASN A 148 2.44 15.23 -9.63
N ALA A 149 3.52 14.50 -9.34
CA ALA A 149 4.30 14.71 -8.11
C ALA A 149 5.01 16.07 -8.08
N VAL A 150 5.59 16.52 -9.21
CA VAL A 150 6.22 17.84 -9.33
C VAL A 150 5.19 18.97 -9.31
N ASP A 151 4.01 18.78 -9.88
CA ASP A 151 2.91 19.73 -9.82
C ASP A 151 2.28 19.76 -8.42
N GLU A 152 2.22 18.64 -7.70
CA GLU A 152 1.84 18.58 -6.29
C GLU A 152 2.85 19.32 -5.41
N GLU A 153 4.15 19.11 -5.63
CA GLU A 153 5.23 19.79 -4.92
C GLU A 153 5.27 21.29 -5.25
N TRP A 154 5.11 21.67 -6.52
CA TRP A 154 5.03 23.06 -6.95
C TRP A 154 3.76 23.75 -6.41
N ASN A 155 2.63 23.06 -6.37
CA ASN A 155 1.39 23.59 -5.78
C ASN A 155 1.50 23.72 -4.26
N TYR A 156 2.17 22.78 -3.60
CA TYR A 156 2.47 22.85 -2.16
C TYR A 156 3.35 24.07 -1.83
N GLU A 157 4.35 24.36 -2.66
CA GLU A 157 5.24 25.52 -2.50
C GLU A 157 4.58 26.86 -2.87
N LYS A 158 3.74 26.89 -3.92
CA LYS A 158 3.19 28.14 -4.47
C LYS A 158 1.87 28.58 -3.82
N PHE A 159 1.07 27.63 -3.31
CA PHE A 159 -0.23 27.89 -2.69
C PHE A 159 -0.29 27.52 -1.20
N GLY A 160 0.87 27.50 -0.52
CA GLY A 160 1.02 27.43 0.93
C GLY A 160 -0.23 27.96 1.66
N THR A 161 -1.05 27.00 2.07
CA THR A 161 -2.48 27.05 2.35
C THR A 161 -3.07 28.33 2.96
N THR A 162 -3.93 29.01 2.22
CA THR A 162 -5.03 29.81 2.80
C THR A 162 -6.29 28.93 2.92
N GLY A 163 -6.43 28.23 4.06
CA GLY A 163 -7.73 27.99 4.69
C GLY A 163 -8.31 26.57 4.76
N LEU A 164 -7.99 25.65 3.83
CA LEU A 164 -8.61 24.31 3.80
C LEU A 164 -7.77 23.24 4.54
N PRO A 165 -8.40 22.18 5.10
CA PRO A 165 -7.70 21.11 5.80
C PRO A 165 -6.70 20.40 4.88
N GLY A 166 -5.52 20.04 5.40
CA GLY A 166 -4.59 19.15 4.70
C GLY A 166 -3.97 19.65 3.38
N GLY A 167 -4.19 20.90 2.98
CA GLY A 167 -3.70 21.40 1.67
C GLY A 167 -4.63 21.13 0.49
N LEU A 168 -5.86 20.69 0.76
CA LEU A 168 -6.86 20.42 -0.28
C LEU A 168 -7.30 21.72 -0.98
N LYS A 169 -7.42 21.69 -2.31
CA LYS A 169 -7.94 22.81 -3.11
C LYS A 169 -9.47 22.85 -3.05
N ALA A 170 -10.06 24.03 -3.21
CA ALA A 170 -11.51 24.17 -3.20
C ALA A 170 -12.15 23.45 -4.41
N VAL A 171 -13.20 22.67 -4.15
CA VAL A 171 -13.96 21.90 -5.16
C VAL A 171 -14.55 22.76 -6.30
N THR A 172 -14.62 24.09 -6.13
CA THR A 172 -15.09 25.01 -7.17
C THR A 172 -14.31 24.93 -8.47
N ASP A 173 -13.07 24.43 -8.44
CA ASP A 173 -12.20 24.39 -9.61
C ASP A 173 -12.40 23.12 -10.46
N HIS A 174 -12.98 22.05 -9.90
CA HIS A 174 -13.11 20.74 -10.55
C HIS A 174 -14.43 20.02 -10.20
N PRO A 175 -15.59 20.45 -10.74
CA PRO A 175 -16.88 19.80 -10.48
C PRO A 175 -16.91 18.32 -10.93
N ASP A 176 -16.14 17.97 -11.97
CA ASP A 176 -16.03 16.61 -12.50
C ASP A 176 -15.39 15.65 -11.49
N GLU A 177 -14.43 16.12 -10.69
CA GLU A 177 -13.79 15.32 -9.64
C GLU A 177 -14.76 15.00 -8.51
N LEU A 178 -15.64 15.94 -8.14
CA LEU A 178 -16.68 15.68 -7.15
C LEU A 178 -17.70 14.66 -7.68
N ILE A 179 -18.12 14.79 -8.95
CA ILE A 179 -19.05 13.83 -9.57
C ILE A 179 -18.41 12.43 -9.60
N LYS A 180 -17.12 12.34 -9.94
CA LYS A 180 -16.37 11.07 -9.87
C LYS A 180 -16.25 10.57 -8.43
N ALA A 181 -15.99 11.44 -7.46
CA ALA A 181 -15.90 11.04 -6.06
C ALA A 181 -17.24 10.53 -5.51
N LEU A 182 -18.38 11.10 -5.96
CA LEU A 182 -19.73 10.68 -5.54
C LEU A 182 -20.17 9.37 -6.20
N SER A 183 -19.80 9.14 -7.45
CA SER A 183 -20.04 7.88 -8.15
C SER A 183 -18.90 6.92 -7.85
N ILE A 184 -19.06 6.02 -6.88
CA ILE A 184 -18.05 5.02 -6.44
C ILE A 184 -17.62 4.12 -7.61
N SER A 185 -16.85 4.67 -8.53
CA SER A 185 -16.51 4.05 -9.81
C SER A 185 -15.15 3.36 -9.72
N ASP A 186 -14.34 3.77 -8.73
CA ASP A 186 -13.02 3.23 -8.47
C ASP A 186 -12.85 2.93 -6.98
N GLU A 187 -12.75 1.64 -6.67
CA GLU A 187 -12.51 1.17 -5.30
C GLU A 187 -11.13 1.61 -4.78
N SER A 188 -10.15 1.81 -5.66
CA SER A 188 -8.82 2.27 -5.26
C SER A 188 -8.82 3.73 -4.79
N ASP A 189 -9.69 4.58 -5.36
CA ASP A 189 -9.90 5.96 -4.91
C ASP A 189 -10.59 6.02 -3.54
N LEU A 190 -11.40 5.02 -3.23
CA LEU A 190 -12.03 4.87 -1.92
C LEU A 190 -11.01 4.39 -0.88
N VAL A 191 -10.27 3.32 -1.19
CA VAL A 191 -9.22 2.72 -0.33
C VAL A 191 -8.11 3.72 0.00
N SER A 192 -7.72 4.57 -0.96
CA SER A 192 -6.73 5.64 -0.71
C SER A 192 -7.26 6.79 0.17
N GLY A 193 -8.58 6.90 0.34
CA GLY A 193 -9.25 8.02 1.00
C GLY A 193 -9.40 9.26 0.11
N HIS A 194 -8.96 9.23 -1.15
CA HIS A 194 -9.01 10.38 -2.06
C HIS A 194 -10.46 10.83 -2.32
N ALA A 195 -11.36 9.91 -2.64
CA ALA A 195 -12.77 10.23 -2.89
C ALA A 195 -13.45 10.86 -1.65
N LEU A 196 -13.12 10.36 -0.46
CA LEU A 196 -13.64 10.91 0.80
C LEU A 196 -13.16 12.34 1.04
N ASN A 197 -11.90 12.64 0.71
CA ASN A 197 -11.32 13.97 0.87
C ASN A 197 -11.95 14.99 -0.09
N GLN A 198 -12.29 14.59 -1.32
CA GLN A 198 -13.01 15.46 -2.26
C GLN A 198 -14.40 15.82 -1.74
N ILE A 199 -15.15 14.83 -1.22
CA ILE A 199 -16.45 15.06 -0.60
C ILE A 199 -16.32 15.92 0.65
N LEU A 200 -15.29 15.70 1.48
CA LEU A 200 -15.00 16.48 2.68
C LEU A 200 -14.85 17.97 2.35
N VAL A 201 -14.09 18.32 1.31
CA VAL A 201 -13.93 19.73 0.88
C VAL A 201 -15.26 20.34 0.46
N ALA A 202 -16.08 19.59 -0.30
CA ALA A 202 -17.39 20.07 -0.72
C ALA A 202 -18.32 20.31 0.48
N VAL A 203 -18.29 19.43 1.48
CA VAL A 203 -19.04 19.58 2.74
C VAL A 203 -18.58 20.83 3.50
N ILE A 204 -17.27 21.03 3.66
CA ILE A 204 -16.71 22.22 4.34
C ILE A 204 -17.10 23.51 3.61
N ALA A 205 -17.07 23.50 2.28
CA ALA A 205 -17.51 24.63 1.46
C ALA A 205 -19.02 24.91 1.57
N ALA A 206 -19.85 23.88 1.78
CA ALA A 206 -21.28 24.04 2.03
C ALA A 206 -21.55 24.58 3.44
N GLU A 207 -20.87 24.04 4.46
CA GLU A 207 -21.01 24.49 5.86
C GLU A 207 -20.54 25.94 6.05
N SER A 208 -19.47 26.36 5.35
CA SER A 208 -18.98 27.75 5.40
C SER A 208 -19.97 28.76 4.81
N LYS A 209 -20.87 28.31 3.91
CA LYS A 209 -22.01 29.09 3.39
C LYS A 209 -23.22 29.09 4.34
N GLY A 210 -23.10 28.51 5.53
CA GLY A 210 -24.16 28.46 6.53
C GLY A 210 -25.21 27.36 6.27
N ALA A 211 -24.91 26.39 5.42
CA ALA A 211 -25.70 25.17 5.33
C ALA A 211 -25.59 24.39 6.64
N LYS A 212 -26.72 23.89 7.14
CA LYS A 212 -26.81 23.01 8.30
C LYS A 212 -27.86 21.96 7.99
N GLY A 213 -27.60 20.71 8.33
CA GLY A 213 -28.50 19.60 8.05
C GLY A 213 -28.39 18.50 9.09
N PRO A 214 -29.39 17.62 9.19
CA PRO A 214 -29.26 16.38 9.95
C PRO A 214 -28.05 15.59 9.46
N SER A 215 -27.29 15.05 10.41
CA SER A 215 -26.08 14.29 10.13
C SER A 215 -26.28 12.82 10.50
N SER A 216 -25.80 11.91 9.64
CA SER A 216 -25.89 10.48 9.91
C SER A 216 -25.02 10.11 11.11
N PHE A 217 -25.52 9.19 11.93
CA PHE A 217 -24.79 8.63 13.06
C PHE A 217 -23.72 7.64 12.58
N LEU A 218 -22.53 7.73 13.18
CA LEU A 218 -21.39 6.82 12.99
C LEU A 218 -21.22 6.02 14.28
N THR A 219 -21.16 4.70 14.13
CA THR A 219 -20.93 3.81 15.27
C THR A 219 -19.50 3.97 15.80
N PRO A 220 -19.25 3.70 17.10
CA PRO A 220 -17.90 3.72 17.65
C PRO A 220 -16.91 2.87 16.85
N GLN A 221 -17.33 1.68 16.44
CA GLN A 221 -16.51 0.76 15.65
C GLN A 221 -16.10 1.38 14.31
N LEU A 222 -17.06 1.97 13.59
CA LEU A 222 -16.78 2.62 12.31
C LEU A 222 -15.75 3.73 12.46
N ILE A 223 -15.87 4.57 13.51
CA ILE A 223 -14.92 5.66 13.77
C ILE A 223 -13.53 5.11 14.08
N THR A 224 -13.39 4.04 14.88
CA THR A 224 -12.09 3.42 15.21
C THR A 224 -11.33 2.84 14.00
N GLU A 225 -12.06 2.50 12.95
CA GLU A 225 -11.48 1.97 11.70
C GLU A 225 -11.03 3.09 10.73
N VAL A 226 -11.52 4.32 10.92
CA VAL A 226 -11.07 5.48 10.13
C VAL A 226 -9.59 5.76 10.39
N ARG A 227 -8.87 6.09 9.31
CA ARG A 227 -7.49 6.57 9.38
C ARG A 227 -7.43 8.01 8.92
N PHE A 228 -6.63 8.80 9.63
CA PHE A 228 -6.41 10.20 9.33
C PHE A 228 -5.03 10.41 8.70
N ALA A 229 -4.89 11.43 7.87
CA ALA A 229 -3.64 11.86 7.24
C ALA A 229 -3.52 13.39 7.22
N GLY A 230 -2.40 13.89 6.69
CA GLY A 230 -2.12 15.33 6.57
C GLY A 230 -1.26 15.84 7.72
N ALA A 231 -1.84 16.64 8.62
CA ALA A 231 -1.11 17.29 9.72
C ALA A 231 -0.58 16.27 10.77
N PRO A 232 0.45 16.62 11.56
CA PRO A 232 0.98 15.74 12.63
C PRO A 232 -0.07 15.27 13.65
N ALA A 233 -1.14 16.05 13.83
CA ALA A 233 -2.29 15.66 14.65
C ALA A 233 -3.00 14.39 14.14
N ALA A 234 -2.94 14.12 12.83
CA ALA A 234 -3.53 12.92 12.25
C ALA A 234 -2.84 11.64 12.75
N ASP A 235 -1.51 11.63 12.80
CA ASP A 235 -0.76 10.49 13.32
C ASP A 235 -1.01 10.28 14.81
N ALA A 236 -1.02 11.37 15.59
CA ALA A 236 -1.39 11.32 17.01
C ALA A 236 -2.79 10.69 17.22
N ILE A 237 -3.79 11.12 16.46
CA ILE A 237 -5.15 10.55 16.56
C ILE A 237 -5.14 9.08 16.20
N ASN A 238 -4.48 8.69 15.10
CA ASN A 238 -4.38 7.29 14.70
C ASN A 238 -3.81 6.41 15.81
N PHE A 239 -2.78 6.87 16.54
CA PHE A 239 -2.24 6.15 17.69
C PHE A 239 -3.19 6.14 18.90
N LEU A 240 -3.95 7.21 19.14
CA LEU A 240 -4.93 7.24 20.24
C LEU A 240 -6.12 6.31 19.97
N MET A 241 -6.49 6.10 18.70
CA MET A 241 -7.60 5.26 18.26
C MET A 241 -7.33 3.76 18.43
N THR A 242 -6.07 3.32 18.56
CA THR A 242 -5.72 1.91 18.82
C THR A 242 -5.93 1.48 20.28
N GLY A 243 -6.76 2.21 21.03
CA GLY A 243 -7.15 1.84 22.39
C GLY A 243 -6.02 2.01 23.42
N GLY A 244 -5.01 2.85 23.14
CA GLY A 244 -3.87 3.06 24.03
C GLY A 244 -2.81 1.95 23.95
N ARG A 245 -2.97 0.98 23.05
CA ARG A 245 -1.94 -0.02 22.73
C ARG A 245 -1.21 0.38 21.46
N LEU A 246 0.11 0.31 21.47
CA LEU A 246 0.91 0.52 20.27
C LEU A 246 0.89 -0.76 19.43
N VAL A 247 0.55 -0.64 18.15
CA VAL A 247 0.76 -1.71 17.18
C VAL A 247 2.20 -1.59 16.68
N LEU A 248 3.11 -2.31 17.33
CA LEU A 248 4.52 -2.25 17.02
C LEU A 248 4.85 -3.10 15.77
N PRO A 249 5.72 -2.61 14.87
CA PRO A 249 6.24 -3.39 13.76
C PRO A 249 7.06 -4.60 14.23
N ILE A 250 7.21 -5.61 13.36
CA ILE A 250 7.94 -6.85 13.64
C ILE A 250 9.39 -6.65 14.10
N ALA A 251 10.02 -5.51 13.78
CA ALA A 251 11.35 -5.18 14.32
C ALA A 251 11.40 -5.22 15.85
N PHE A 252 10.32 -4.82 16.52
CA PHE A 252 10.22 -4.77 17.98
C PHE A 252 9.93 -6.13 18.62
N ASP A 253 9.85 -7.21 17.84
CA ASP A 253 9.83 -8.58 18.36
C ASP A 253 11.26 -9.12 18.62
N ASP A 254 12.31 -8.40 18.21
CA ASP A 254 13.70 -8.76 18.50
C ASP A 254 13.97 -8.72 20.01
N PRO A 255 14.59 -9.77 20.60
CA PRO A 255 14.93 -9.81 22.02
C PRO A 255 15.75 -8.61 22.53
N LYS A 256 16.59 -8.01 21.68
CA LYS A 256 17.40 -6.83 22.01
C LYS A 256 16.53 -5.58 22.27
N LEU A 257 15.32 -5.54 21.71
CA LEU A 257 14.39 -4.43 21.83
C LEU A 257 13.28 -4.67 22.85
N LYS A 258 13.27 -5.82 23.53
CA LYS A 258 12.19 -6.19 24.45
C LYS A 258 12.01 -5.16 25.58
N GLU A 259 13.10 -4.77 26.23
CA GLU A 259 13.06 -3.80 27.34
C GLU A 259 12.53 -2.44 26.87
N VAL A 260 13.07 -1.90 25.77
CA VAL A 260 12.65 -0.59 25.26
C VAL A 260 11.21 -0.62 24.72
N ARG A 261 10.76 -1.77 24.19
CA ARG A 261 9.37 -1.97 23.80
C ARG A 261 8.43 -1.86 25.00
N GLU A 262 8.73 -2.56 26.09
CA GLU A 262 7.90 -2.54 27.30
C GLU A 262 7.87 -1.13 27.93
N GLU A 263 9.02 -0.45 27.97
CA GLU A 263 9.11 0.96 28.40
C GLU A 263 8.28 1.88 27.50
N LEU A 264 8.39 1.72 26.18
CA LEU A 264 7.70 2.57 25.19
C LEU A 264 6.17 2.40 25.28
N GLU A 265 5.69 1.16 25.40
CA GLU A 265 4.26 0.86 25.60
C GLU A 265 3.74 1.45 26.92
N ALA A 266 4.49 1.30 28.02
CA ALA A 266 4.12 1.83 29.33
C ALA A 266 4.07 3.37 29.34
N ASP A 267 5.09 4.03 28.77
CA ASP A 267 5.15 5.49 28.68
C ASP A 267 4.08 6.04 27.73
N PHE A 268 3.79 5.33 26.63
CA PHE A 268 2.70 5.70 25.73
C PHE A 268 1.34 5.56 26.41
N LEU A 269 1.10 4.51 27.20
CA LEU A 269 -0.14 4.34 27.95
C LEU A 269 -0.34 5.48 28.96
N ALA A 270 0.74 5.89 29.63
CA ALA A 270 0.72 7.00 30.59
C ALA A 270 0.37 8.35 29.96
N VAL A 271 0.71 8.56 28.68
CA VAL A 271 0.39 9.77 27.91
C VAL A 271 -0.98 9.68 27.21
N SER A 272 -1.30 8.53 26.63
CA SER A 272 -2.51 8.35 25.84
C SER A 272 -3.78 8.29 26.68
N THR A 273 -3.73 7.74 27.90
CA THR A 273 -4.88 7.68 28.81
C THR A 273 -5.48 9.06 29.09
N PRO A 274 -4.74 10.05 29.62
CA PRO A 274 -5.31 11.38 29.86
C PRO A 274 -5.76 12.06 28.56
N LEU A 275 -5.04 11.90 27.46
CA LEU A 275 -5.43 12.48 26.16
C LEU A 275 -6.78 11.93 25.67
N ARG A 276 -7.02 10.63 25.83
CA ARG A 276 -8.29 10.00 25.48
C ARG A 276 -9.44 10.47 26.36
N ASP A 277 -9.14 10.80 27.62
CA ASP A 277 -10.10 11.42 28.54
C ASP A 277 -10.31 12.92 28.28
N GLY A 278 -9.71 13.49 27.23
CA GLY A 278 -9.78 14.92 26.93
C GLY A 278 -9.01 15.80 27.92
N LYS A 279 -8.02 15.23 28.61
CA LYS A 279 -7.15 15.93 29.57
C LYS A 279 -5.74 16.10 29.00
N LEU A 280 -5.07 17.15 29.45
CA LEU A 280 -3.66 17.36 29.11
C LEU A 280 -2.77 16.36 29.86
N PRO A 281 -1.85 15.67 29.15
CA PRO A 281 -0.87 14.79 29.80
C PRO A 281 0.14 15.61 30.59
N GLU A 282 0.67 15.04 31.66
CA GLU A 282 1.72 15.69 32.46
C GLU A 282 2.99 15.91 31.61
N PRO A 283 3.61 17.10 31.67
CA PRO A 283 4.81 17.41 30.88
C PRO A 283 5.96 16.43 31.10
N MET A 284 6.13 15.95 32.33
CA MET A 284 7.16 14.96 32.67
C MET A 284 6.96 13.62 31.94
N LYS A 285 5.70 13.14 31.82
CA LYS A 285 5.38 11.90 31.10
C LYS A 285 5.63 12.05 29.60
N LEU A 286 5.30 13.21 29.03
CA LEU A 286 5.60 13.53 27.63
C LEU A 286 7.11 13.58 27.36
N MET A 287 7.89 14.19 28.25
CA MET A 287 9.34 14.22 28.12
C MET A 287 9.93 12.81 28.21
N LYS A 288 9.46 12.00 29.18
CA LYS A 288 9.89 10.61 29.34
C LYS A 288 9.61 9.79 28.07
N LEU A 289 8.39 9.84 27.55
CA LEU A 289 8.04 9.18 26.28
C LEU A 289 8.95 9.62 25.13
N GLY A 290 9.29 10.91 25.06
CA GLY A 290 10.22 11.43 24.05
C GLY A 290 11.63 10.87 24.18
N PHE A 291 12.14 10.68 25.39
CA PHE A 291 13.44 10.03 25.62
C PHE A 291 13.40 8.54 25.28
N THR A 292 12.35 7.84 25.69
CA THR A 292 12.16 6.41 25.39
C THR A 292 12.06 6.17 23.89
N LEU A 293 11.37 7.04 23.14
CA LEU A 293 11.30 6.96 21.68
C LEU A 293 12.68 7.16 21.02
N LYS A 294 13.48 8.11 21.50
CA LYS A 294 14.86 8.30 20.99
C LYS A 294 15.75 7.09 21.25
N ARG A 295 15.69 6.53 22.46
CA ARG A 295 16.38 5.28 22.82
C ARG A 295 15.91 4.13 21.91
N ALA A 296 14.61 4.03 21.64
CA ALA A 296 14.05 3.04 20.73
C ALA A 296 14.59 3.20 19.30
N GLN A 297 14.70 4.44 18.78
CA GLN A 297 15.28 4.72 17.47
C GLN A 297 16.76 4.28 17.40
N GLU A 298 17.56 4.60 18.41
CA GLU A 298 18.98 4.24 18.49
C GLU A 298 19.19 2.73 18.53
N LEU A 299 18.46 2.03 19.40
CA LEU A 299 18.57 0.57 19.55
C LEU A 299 17.97 -0.20 18.36
N ALA A 300 16.88 0.30 17.77
CA ALA A 300 16.25 -0.34 16.62
C ALA A 300 17.04 -0.17 15.32
N SER A 301 17.89 0.86 15.20
CA SER A 301 18.67 1.14 13.99
C SER A 301 19.47 -0.08 13.46
N PRO A 302 20.31 -0.77 14.26
CA PRO A 302 21.03 -1.96 13.80
C PRO A 302 20.09 -3.13 13.48
N VAL A 303 19.04 -3.35 14.28
CA VAL A 303 18.06 -4.44 14.03
C VAL A 303 17.33 -4.23 12.71
N ILE A 304 16.91 -3.00 12.43
CA ILE A 304 16.21 -2.61 11.20
C ILE A 304 17.08 -2.85 9.95
N GLN A 305 18.41 -2.75 10.06
CA GLN A 305 19.31 -3.01 8.93
C GLN A 305 19.41 -4.49 8.55
N GLU A 306 19.13 -5.39 9.50
CA GLU A 306 19.18 -6.84 9.30
C GLU A 306 17.85 -7.42 8.80
N LEU A 307 16.76 -6.65 8.86
CA LEU A 307 15.42 -7.07 8.45
C LEU A 307 15.23 -7.08 6.93
N PRO A 308 14.25 -7.87 6.42
CA PRO A 308 13.77 -7.73 5.06
C PRO A 308 13.32 -6.29 4.76
N PHE A 309 13.49 -5.86 3.51
CA PHE A 309 13.23 -4.48 3.08
C PHE A 309 11.87 -3.95 3.53
N ASP A 310 10.79 -4.71 3.33
CA ASP A 310 9.43 -4.28 3.69
C ASP A 310 9.26 -4.03 5.19
N ALA A 311 9.83 -4.92 6.03
CA ALA A 311 9.81 -4.79 7.49
C ALA A 311 10.68 -3.61 7.97
N ALA A 312 11.82 -3.38 7.34
CA ALA A 312 12.69 -2.25 7.63
C ALA A 312 12.01 -0.92 7.30
N VAL A 313 11.33 -0.83 6.15
CA VAL A 313 10.56 0.35 5.73
C VAL A 313 9.39 0.60 6.68
N ALA A 314 8.62 -0.43 7.02
CA ALA A 314 7.50 -0.31 7.96
C ALA A 314 7.97 0.20 9.34
N SER A 315 9.11 -0.30 9.83
CA SER A 315 9.67 0.07 11.13
C SER A 315 10.17 1.52 11.16
N ARG A 316 10.88 1.96 10.12
CA ARG A 316 11.29 3.36 9.97
C ARG A 316 10.09 4.30 9.85
N ARG A 317 9.09 3.92 9.05
CA ARG A 317 7.85 4.70 8.89
C ARG A 317 7.11 4.84 10.22
N PHE A 318 7.00 3.76 11.00
CA PHE A 318 6.41 3.80 12.33
C PHE A 318 7.13 4.79 13.25
N LEU A 319 8.46 4.68 13.36
CA LEU A 319 9.26 5.58 14.21
C LEU A 319 9.11 7.05 13.82
N ASN A 320 9.14 7.36 12.51
CA ASN A 320 8.95 8.71 12.01
C ASN A 320 7.54 9.25 12.33
N ARG A 321 6.50 8.43 12.12
CA ARG A 321 5.11 8.81 12.44
C ARG A 321 4.92 9.02 13.94
N PHE A 322 5.56 8.21 14.77
CA PHE A 322 5.47 8.36 16.22
C PHE A 322 6.18 9.63 16.69
N GLU A 323 7.31 9.99 16.07
CA GLU A 323 7.98 11.26 16.34
C GLU A 323 7.09 12.46 15.96
N LEU A 324 6.44 12.43 14.79
CA LEU A 324 5.46 13.44 14.39
C LEU A 324 4.27 13.51 15.36
N ALA A 325 3.72 12.37 15.77
CA ALA A 325 2.65 12.32 16.76
C ALA A 325 3.08 12.94 18.11
N LEU A 326 4.33 12.72 18.53
CA LEU A 326 4.88 13.28 19.75
C LEU A 326 4.98 14.82 19.69
N THR A 327 5.22 15.41 18.52
CA THR A 327 5.12 16.87 18.35
C THR A 327 3.69 17.36 18.56
N ALA A 328 2.69 16.61 18.09
CA ALA A 328 1.29 16.96 18.29
C ALA A 328 0.85 16.78 19.75
N PHE A 329 1.32 15.75 20.46
CA PHE A 329 1.02 15.56 21.89
C PHE A 329 1.55 16.71 22.77
N LYS A 330 2.67 17.33 22.37
CA LYS A 330 3.26 18.50 23.05
C LYS A 330 2.51 19.81 22.78
N ALA A 331 1.61 19.86 21.79
CA ALA A 331 0.86 21.06 21.50
C ALA A 331 -0.06 21.43 22.69
N PRO A 332 -0.25 22.72 22.99
CA PRO A 332 -1.09 23.16 24.12
C PRO A 332 -2.56 22.73 23.99
N ASN A 333 -3.00 22.44 22.77
CA ASN A 333 -4.36 22.01 22.44
C ASN A 333 -4.45 20.49 22.19
N SER A 334 -3.48 19.70 22.67
CA SER A 334 -3.42 18.26 22.40
C SER A 334 -4.62 17.49 22.93
N PHE A 335 -5.22 17.96 24.03
CA PHE A 335 -6.46 17.40 24.60
C PHE A 335 -7.68 17.52 23.67
N LEU A 336 -7.66 18.42 22.69
CA LEU A 336 -8.73 18.58 21.70
C LEU A 336 -8.56 17.64 20.49
N MET A 337 -7.48 16.86 20.43
CA MET A 337 -7.22 15.97 19.30
C MET A 337 -8.15 14.75 19.29
N PHE A 338 -8.57 14.29 20.47
CA PHE A 338 -9.42 13.12 20.62
C PHE A 338 -10.75 13.51 21.24
N ASN A 339 -11.85 13.04 20.66
CA ASN A 339 -13.16 13.18 21.28
C ASN A 339 -13.49 11.89 22.06
N PRO A 340 -13.58 11.93 23.41
CA PRO A 340 -13.89 10.74 24.21
C PRO A 340 -15.20 10.06 23.81
N ALA A 341 -16.19 10.83 23.34
CA ALA A 341 -17.49 10.30 22.92
C ALA A 341 -17.38 9.27 21.78
N TRP A 342 -16.35 9.39 20.92
CA TRP A 342 -16.13 8.46 19.80
C TRP A 342 -15.92 7.02 20.24
N SER A 343 -15.40 6.78 21.45
CA SER A 343 -15.18 5.43 21.97
C SER A 343 -16.43 4.81 22.59
N SER A 344 -17.31 5.61 23.21
CA SER A 344 -18.45 5.11 23.99
C SER A 344 -19.79 5.22 23.27
N GLU A 345 -20.04 6.38 22.65
CA GLU A 345 -21.32 6.75 22.08
C GLU A 345 -21.27 6.80 20.56
N GLY A 346 -20.08 6.95 19.98
CA GLY A 346 -19.88 7.15 18.55
C GLY A 346 -19.87 8.64 18.25
N GLY A 347 -20.44 9.04 17.13
CA GLY A 347 -20.52 10.45 16.77
C GLY A 347 -21.34 10.69 15.52
N SER A 348 -21.50 11.95 15.13
CA SER A 348 -22.09 12.29 13.84
C SER A 348 -21.03 12.64 12.80
N ILE A 349 -21.38 12.54 11.52
CA ILE A 349 -20.50 12.95 10.42
C ILE A 349 -20.19 14.43 10.48
N GLY A 350 -21.16 15.27 10.86
CA GLY A 350 -20.97 16.70 11.00
C GLY A 350 -19.97 17.02 12.12
N GLU A 351 -19.99 16.26 13.22
CA GLU A 351 -18.96 16.37 14.26
C GLU A 351 -17.58 15.92 13.77
N LEU A 352 -17.51 14.80 13.04
CA LEU A 352 -16.27 14.32 12.45
C LEU A 352 -15.68 15.36 11.48
N VAL A 353 -16.48 15.90 10.56
CA VAL A 353 -16.06 16.93 9.60
C VAL A 353 -15.59 18.19 10.32
N LYS A 354 -16.33 18.67 11.34
CA LYS A 354 -15.90 19.82 12.16
C LYS A 354 -14.58 19.56 12.86
N HIS A 355 -14.40 18.37 13.41
CA HIS A 355 -13.15 17.96 14.06
C HIS A 355 -11.98 17.94 13.08
N MET A 356 -12.19 17.34 11.91
CA MET A 356 -11.19 17.30 10.85
C MET A 356 -10.82 18.69 10.34
N THR A 357 -11.82 19.57 10.18
CA THR A 357 -11.64 20.96 9.79
C THR A 357 -10.84 21.74 10.82
N LYS A 358 -11.20 21.61 12.10
CA LYS A 358 -10.53 22.28 13.22
C LYS A 358 -9.05 21.89 13.32
N LEU A 359 -8.74 20.61 13.11
CA LEU A 359 -7.38 20.08 13.20
C LEU A 359 -6.62 20.09 11.87
N LYS A 360 -7.28 20.55 10.79
CA LYS A 360 -6.74 20.55 9.42
C LYS A 360 -6.24 19.18 8.96
N ILE A 361 -6.93 18.11 9.35
CA ILE A 361 -6.62 16.73 8.97
C ILE A 361 -7.57 16.25 7.87
N GLN A 362 -7.15 15.21 7.17
CA GLN A 362 -7.90 14.59 6.07
C GLN A 362 -7.99 13.08 6.28
N PHE A 363 -8.81 12.38 5.49
CA PHE A 363 -8.84 10.93 5.49
C PHE A 363 -7.54 10.37 4.91
N GLY A 364 -6.99 9.37 5.57
CA GLY A 364 -5.83 8.62 5.12
C GLY A 364 -6.22 7.33 4.40
N PRO A 365 -5.22 6.57 3.91
CA PRO A 365 -5.47 5.27 3.31
C PRO A 365 -6.03 4.29 4.34
N VAL A 366 -6.92 3.42 3.87
CA VAL A 366 -7.59 2.40 4.67
C VAL A 366 -6.58 1.35 5.17
N GLY A 367 -6.84 0.78 6.34
CA GLY A 367 -6.11 -0.40 6.84
C GLY A 367 -6.52 -1.68 6.10
N GLU A 368 -5.78 -2.77 6.30
CA GLU A 368 -5.94 -4.04 5.56
C GLU A 368 -7.37 -4.61 5.53
N ASN A 369 -8.21 -4.31 6.53
CA ASN A 369 -9.59 -4.80 6.64
C ASN A 369 -10.66 -3.71 6.67
N GLY A 370 -10.33 -2.45 6.36
CA GLY A 370 -11.23 -1.31 6.57
C GLY A 370 -12.10 -0.91 5.38
N GLY A 371 -12.10 -1.68 4.28
CA GLY A 371 -12.76 -1.30 3.03
C GLY A 371 -14.25 -1.00 3.19
N ASP A 372 -14.98 -1.90 3.87
CA ASP A 372 -16.40 -1.75 4.15
C ASP A 372 -16.72 -0.49 4.98
N SER A 373 -15.83 -0.16 5.92
CA SER A 373 -15.95 1.04 6.75
C SER A 373 -15.78 2.32 5.94
N TYR A 374 -14.83 2.35 5.00
CA TYR A 374 -14.67 3.49 4.09
C TYR A 374 -15.87 3.63 3.14
N LEU A 375 -16.45 2.52 2.70
CA LEU A 375 -17.67 2.51 1.90
C LEU A 375 -18.88 3.06 2.67
N ALA A 376 -19.05 2.64 3.93
CA ALA A 376 -20.10 3.16 4.80
C ALA A 376 -19.92 4.67 5.05
N LEU A 377 -18.69 5.09 5.32
CA LEU A 377 -18.34 6.49 5.52
C LEU A 377 -18.57 7.34 4.27
N HIS A 378 -18.25 6.82 3.09
CA HIS A 378 -18.51 7.46 1.80
C HIS A 378 -20.01 7.74 1.60
N LYS A 379 -20.86 6.71 1.76
CA LYS A 379 -22.31 6.85 1.61
C LYS A 379 -22.86 7.89 2.58
N ALA A 380 -22.36 7.86 3.80
CA ALA A 380 -22.85 8.70 4.85
C ALA A 380 -22.40 10.17 4.66
N LEU A 381 -21.17 10.43 4.20
CA LEU A 381 -20.67 11.76 3.80
C LEU A 381 -21.42 12.29 2.57
N SER A 382 -21.65 11.45 1.57
CA SER A 382 -22.40 11.81 0.36
C SER A 382 -23.83 12.22 0.70
N ASN A 383 -24.50 11.47 1.58
CA ASN A 383 -25.83 11.82 2.07
C ASN A 383 -25.81 13.14 2.85
N TYR A 384 -24.79 13.36 3.68
CA TYR A 384 -24.64 14.61 4.41
C TYR A 384 -24.46 15.82 3.47
N LEU A 385 -23.61 15.69 2.45
CA LEU A 385 -23.43 16.70 1.42
C LEU A 385 -24.75 17.00 0.68
N PHE A 386 -25.51 15.96 0.31
CA PHE A 386 -26.80 16.11 -0.35
C PHE A 386 -27.79 16.91 0.51
N VAL A 387 -27.87 16.61 1.80
CA VAL A 387 -28.74 17.36 2.74
C VAL A 387 -28.29 18.83 2.85
N LEU A 388 -26.99 19.12 2.86
CA LEU A 388 -26.48 20.48 2.94
C LEU A 388 -26.73 21.31 1.67
N THR A 389 -26.85 20.68 0.51
CA THR A 389 -27.08 21.38 -0.77
C THR A 389 -28.56 21.59 -1.11
N GLN A 390 -29.48 21.00 -0.34
CA GLN A 390 -30.91 21.23 -0.55
C GLN A 390 -31.28 22.70 -0.27
N PRO A 391 -32.12 23.32 -1.12
CA PRO A 391 -32.61 24.67 -0.85
C PRO A 391 -33.43 24.67 0.44
N LYS A 392 -33.11 25.59 1.36
CA LYS A 392 -33.94 25.82 2.56
C LYS A 392 -35.32 26.30 2.08
N LYS A 393 -36.34 25.49 2.34
CA LYS A 393 -37.73 25.86 2.08
C LYS A 393 -38.23 26.90 3.07
#